data_AF-A0A6P5SIV5-F1
#
_entry.id   AF-A0A6P5SIV5-F1
#
_cell.length_a   1.000
_cell.length_b   1.000
_cell.length_c   1.000
_cell.angle_alpha   90.00
_cell.angle_beta   90.00
_cell.angle_gamma   90.00
#
_symmetry.space_group_name_H-M   'P 1'
#
loop_
_entity.id
_entity.type
_entity.pdbx_description
1 polymer ?
#
loop_
_entity_poly.entity_id
_entity_poly.type
_entity_poly.pdbx_seq_one_letter_code
_entity_poly.pdbx_strand_id
1 'polypeptide(L)'
;MALPLLLLLLLLRRVLLLSLLLFAPILHSKAALGTVTEENFSEEMLLKPLPGRKVLAHFNFRSRASHTNSSGRPHRLFPKAISQLVQKFHVKEMEFSFTQGHWNYDRWGGFDRISSNNAKPPGVELWAVFDVTLEQVDDSWKNLIHALSGLFCASINFLDSSTSYSAPEWGYRPAPGSLRVLKELNGFEQKNPSVLYEFSMEKYSESRPFDLGLSWKLFVVWSCQKAPLHASRFLMGSGNGRGAFAISLRSTEVSDELLHTDISEGKCKLEVKVFQVVPWYIKVYFHTLRVYVNEQPQEVSVIVEKMLVSPSVNKMSPGVMEMVLKFPCGMKSATITLEFDKGFLHIDEYPPDANQGFDIPSAIISFPNFHTSMQFFKDKSVKKSSLLSKFLLTSGNEARDEL
;
A
#
# COMPACT_ATOMS: atom_id res chain seq x y z
N MET A 1 -20.92 75.57 -55.91
CA MET A 1 -19.86 74.56 -56.15
C MET A 1 -19.98 73.41 -55.15
N ALA A 2 -21.03 72.58 -55.21
CA ALA A 2 -21.29 71.55 -54.17
C ALA A 2 -21.45 70.11 -54.71
N LEU A 3 -21.88 69.93 -55.97
CA LEU A 3 -22.08 68.62 -56.58
C LEU A 3 -20.84 67.69 -56.64
N PRO A 4 -19.64 68.14 -57.04
CA PRO A 4 -18.51 67.21 -57.24
C PRO A 4 -17.97 66.65 -55.92
N LEU A 5 -18.05 67.41 -54.82
CA LEU A 5 -17.58 66.96 -53.51
C LEU A 5 -18.46 65.82 -52.96
N LEU A 6 -19.78 65.91 -53.17
CA LEU A 6 -20.74 64.89 -52.73
C LEU A 6 -20.53 63.57 -53.48
N LEU A 7 -20.26 63.63 -54.78
CA LEU A 7 -19.99 62.45 -55.60
C LEU A 7 -18.69 61.75 -55.16
N LEU A 8 -17.64 62.53 -54.87
CA LEU A 8 -16.36 62.01 -54.38
C LEU A 8 -16.52 61.31 -53.02
N LEU A 9 -17.29 61.89 -52.09
CA LEU A 9 -17.57 61.30 -50.77
C LEU A 9 -18.38 60.00 -50.89
N LEU A 10 -19.34 59.92 -51.81
CA LEU A 10 -20.12 58.70 -52.06
C LEU A 10 -19.26 57.58 -52.67
N LEU A 11 -18.33 57.92 -53.57
CA LEU A 11 -17.34 56.99 -54.12
C LEU A 11 -16.39 56.49 -53.02
N LEU A 12 -15.82 57.39 -52.22
CA LEU A 12 -14.95 57.01 -51.09
C LEU A 12 -15.67 56.08 -50.11
N ARG A 13 -16.94 56.37 -49.78
CA ARG A 13 -17.76 55.54 -48.89
C ARG A 13 -18.00 54.14 -49.45
N ARG A 14 -18.23 54.00 -50.77
CA ARG A 14 -18.37 52.70 -51.44
C ARG A 14 -17.06 51.91 -51.45
N VAL A 15 -15.92 52.56 -51.71
CA VAL A 15 -14.59 51.92 -51.66
C VAL A 15 -14.27 51.46 -50.23
N LEU A 16 -14.55 52.29 -49.21
CA LEU A 16 -14.34 51.92 -47.81
C LEU A 16 -15.21 50.71 -47.41
N LEU A 17 -16.49 50.69 -47.80
CA LEU A 17 -17.39 49.55 -47.56
C LEU A 17 -16.94 48.28 -48.29
N LEU A 18 -16.46 48.36 -49.54
CA LEU A 18 -15.86 47.21 -50.21
C LEU A 18 -14.61 46.71 -49.50
N SER A 19 -13.73 47.61 -49.03
CA SER A 19 -12.54 47.20 -48.25
C SER A 19 -12.90 46.53 -46.93
N LEU A 20 -13.95 47.00 -46.24
CA LEU A 20 -14.44 46.35 -45.01
C LEU A 20 -14.99 44.94 -45.31
N LEU A 21 -15.76 44.78 -46.38
CA LEU A 21 -16.32 43.48 -46.78
C LEU A 21 -15.25 42.49 -47.26
N LEU A 22 -14.19 42.98 -47.90
CA LEU A 22 -13.05 42.15 -48.35
C LEU A 22 -12.10 41.76 -47.21
N PHE A 23 -12.00 42.56 -46.14
CA PHE A 23 -11.20 42.22 -44.94
C PHE A 23 -11.99 41.46 -43.86
N ALA A 24 -13.32 41.52 -43.86
CA ALA A 24 -14.18 40.81 -42.89
C ALA A 24 -13.93 39.29 -42.75
N PRO A 25 -13.64 38.50 -43.81
CA PRO A 25 -13.43 37.06 -43.66
C PRO A 25 -12.04 36.67 -43.12
N ILE A 26 -11.08 37.60 -43.08
CA ILE A 26 -9.69 37.29 -42.69
C ILE A 26 -9.54 37.20 -41.15
N LEU A 27 -10.47 37.81 -40.39
CA LEU A 27 -10.40 37.88 -38.92
C LEU A 27 -11.29 36.85 -38.19
N HIS A 28 -11.67 35.73 -38.83
CA HIS A 28 -12.45 34.66 -38.19
C HIS A 28 -12.00 33.22 -38.48
N SER A 29 -10.74 33.03 -38.92
CA SER A 29 -10.10 31.72 -38.74
C SER A 29 -9.70 31.54 -37.27
N LYS A 30 -10.69 31.23 -36.41
CA LYS A 30 -10.42 30.43 -35.23
C LYS A 30 -9.99 29.06 -35.75
N ALA A 31 -8.68 28.89 -35.92
CA ALA A 31 -8.10 27.56 -36.00
C ALA A 31 -8.69 26.75 -34.84
N ALA A 32 -9.28 25.61 -35.15
CA ALA A 32 -9.83 24.71 -34.15
C ALA A 32 -8.66 24.11 -33.37
N LEU A 33 -8.17 24.89 -32.40
CA LEU A 33 -7.26 24.42 -31.37
C LEU A 33 -8.04 23.37 -30.59
N GLY A 34 -7.88 22.11 -30.99
CA GLY A 34 -8.54 20.99 -30.35
C GLY A 34 -8.29 21.09 -28.85
N THR A 35 -9.36 20.94 -28.06
CA THR A 35 -9.35 21.06 -26.60
C THR A 35 -8.10 20.38 -26.05
N VAL A 36 -7.14 21.16 -25.56
CA VAL A 36 -5.93 20.62 -24.96
C VAL A 36 -6.39 19.85 -23.73
N THR A 37 -6.35 18.53 -23.81
CA THR A 37 -6.49 17.68 -22.63
C THR A 37 -5.34 18.02 -21.71
N GLU A 38 -5.64 18.49 -20.51
CA GLU A 38 -4.65 18.74 -19.47
C GLU A 38 -4.03 17.42 -19.01
N GLU A 39 -3.03 16.97 -19.77
CA GLU A 39 -2.08 15.97 -19.33
C GLU A 39 -0.94 16.70 -18.62
N ASN A 40 -0.75 16.39 -17.35
CA ASN A 40 0.27 17.01 -16.51
C ASN A 40 1.35 15.97 -16.17
N PHE A 41 2.61 16.32 -16.40
CA PHE A 41 3.77 15.47 -16.12
C PHE A 41 4.77 16.22 -15.24
N SER A 42 5.19 15.59 -14.14
CA SER A 42 6.25 16.08 -13.26
C SER A 42 7.29 14.99 -13.01
N GLU A 43 8.56 15.38 -13.06
CA GLU A 43 9.72 14.54 -12.80
C GLU A 43 10.52 15.14 -11.62
N GLU A 44 10.92 14.28 -10.69
CA GLU A 44 11.73 14.66 -9.52
C GLU A 44 12.89 13.66 -9.35
N MET A 45 14.09 14.18 -9.09
CA MET A 45 15.27 13.38 -8.79
C MET A 45 15.79 13.72 -7.39
N LEU A 46 15.98 12.71 -6.55
CA LEU A 46 16.64 12.84 -5.26
C LEU A 46 17.98 12.09 -5.26
N LEU A 47 19.04 12.80 -4.88
CA LEU A 47 20.35 12.21 -4.56
C LEU A 47 20.57 12.28 -3.04
N LYS A 48 20.77 11.13 -2.40
CA LYS A 48 21.01 11.02 -0.95
C LYS A 48 22.32 10.25 -0.70
N PRO A 49 23.35 10.84 -0.09
CA PRO A 49 24.55 10.10 0.28
C PRO A 49 24.21 9.06 1.36
N LEU A 50 24.78 7.86 1.22
CA LEU A 50 24.59 6.73 2.13
C LEU A 50 25.92 6.32 2.81
N PRO A 51 25.88 5.72 4.01
CA PRO A 51 27.06 5.21 4.68
C PRO A 51 27.89 4.25 3.80
N GLY A 52 29.22 4.41 3.84
CA GLY A 52 30.15 3.58 3.06
C GLY A 52 30.39 4.07 1.63
N ARG A 53 30.37 5.39 1.38
CA ARG A 53 30.63 6.03 0.08
C ARG A 53 29.65 5.60 -1.04
N LYS A 54 28.42 5.27 -0.66
CA LYS A 54 27.32 4.96 -1.60
C LYS A 54 26.43 6.19 -1.79
N VAL A 55 25.67 6.23 -2.88
CA VAL A 55 24.67 7.28 -3.15
C VAL A 55 23.39 6.60 -3.60
N LEU A 56 22.27 6.94 -2.96
CA LEU A 56 20.93 6.62 -3.46
C LEU A 56 20.56 7.67 -4.52
N ALA A 57 20.18 7.21 -5.70
CA ALA A 57 19.47 8.00 -6.70
C ALA A 57 18.03 7.48 -6.80
N HIS A 58 17.07 8.36 -6.56
CA HIS A 58 15.65 8.06 -6.63
C HIS A 58 14.99 8.98 -7.66
N PHE A 59 14.31 8.37 -8.65
CA PHE A 59 13.62 9.06 -9.73
C PHE A 59 12.13 8.85 -9.58
N ASN A 60 11.36 9.94 -9.52
CA ASN A 60 9.92 9.93 -9.36
C ASN A 60 9.28 10.59 -10.59
N PHE A 61 8.50 9.82 -11.35
CA PHE A 61 7.80 10.30 -12.54
C PHE A 61 6.29 10.21 -12.28
N ARG A 62 5.59 11.34 -12.37
CA ARG A 62 4.15 11.41 -12.16
C ARG A 62 3.46 11.99 -13.39
N SER A 63 2.66 11.17 -14.05
CA SER A 63 1.79 11.57 -15.15
C SER A 63 0.33 11.56 -14.69
N ARG A 64 -0.44 12.57 -15.07
CA ARG A 64 -1.89 12.68 -14.85
C ARG A 64 -2.58 12.92 -16.19
N ALA A 65 -3.70 12.27 -16.43
CA ALA A 65 -4.57 12.51 -17.59
C ALA A 65 -6.04 12.53 -17.16
N SER A 66 -6.87 13.29 -17.86
CA SER A 66 -8.32 13.36 -17.59
C SER A 66 -9.05 12.11 -18.08
N HIS A 67 -10.04 11.65 -17.31
CA HIS A 67 -10.82 10.43 -17.59
C HIS A 67 -11.88 10.67 -18.68
N THR A 68 -11.44 10.87 -19.93
CA THR A 68 -12.35 10.98 -21.08
C THR A 68 -12.71 9.61 -21.64
N ASN A 69 -13.99 9.21 -21.53
CA ASN A 69 -14.54 7.93 -22.03
C ASN A 69 -14.49 7.75 -23.57
N SER A 70 -13.80 8.63 -24.31
CA SER A 70 -13.60 8.50 -25.76
C SER A 70 -12.40 7.59 -26.04
N SER A 71 -12.68 6.32 -26.35
CA SER A 71 -11.76 5.23 -26.70
C SER A 71 -10.98 5.41 -28.02
N GLY A 72 -10.57 6.63 -28.34
CA GLY A 72 -9.87 6.99 -29.58
C GLY A 72 -9.10 8.31 -29.57
N ARG A 73 -9.04 9.05 -28.45
CA ARG A 73 -8.19 10.26 -28.36
C ARG A 73 -6.72 9.87 -28.10
N PRO A 74 -5.74 10.51 -28.77
CA PRO A 74 -4.33 10.23 -28.52
C PRO A 74 -3.87 10.89 -27.22
N HIS A 75 -3.38 10.09 -26.28
CA HIS A 75 -2.56 10.56 -25.17
C HIS A 75 -1.18 11.01 -25.69
N ARG A 76 -0.61 12.07 -25.12
CA ARG A 76 0.72 12.60 -25.50
C ARG A 76 1.79 12.29 -24.45
N LEU A 77 1.44 12.34 -23.18
CA LEU A 77 2.32 12.15 -22.03
C LEU A 77 1.94 10.92 -21.19
N PHE A 78 0.67 10.49 -21.21
CA PHE A 78 0.23 9.30 -20.49
C PHE A 78 0.40 8.03 -21.34
N PRO A 79 0.94 6.91 -20.80
CA PRO A 79 1.08 5.68 -21.56
C PRO A 79 -0.27 5.11 -22.04
N LYS A 80 -0.51 5.18 -23.35
CA LYS A 80 -1.77 4.70 -23.97
C LYS A 80 -2.09 3.26 -23.59
N ALA A 81 -1.10 2.37 -23.55
CA ALA A 81 -1.28 0.97 -23.17
C ALA A 81 -1.89 0.83 -21.77
N ILE A 82 -1.39 1.59 -20.79
CA ILE A 82 -1.91 1.58 -19.40
C ILE A 82 -3.34 2.14 -19.37
N SER A 83 -3.62 3.25 -20.07
CA SER A 83 -4.97 3.83 -20.15
C SER A 83 -5.99 2.84 -20.72
N GLN A 84 -5.60 2.08 -21.76
CA GLN A 84 -6.44 1.06 -22.37
C GLN A 84 -6.68 -0.14 -21.44
N LEU A 85 -5.68 -0.58 -20.66
CA LEU A 85 -5.86 -1.64 -19.65
C LEU A 85 -6.83 -1.20 -18.53
N VAL A 86 -6.63 0.02 -18.01
CA VAL A 86 -7.47 0.61 -16.95
C VAL A 86 -8.93 0.69 -17.39
N GLN A 87 -9.19 1.19 -18.60
CA GLN A 87 -10.53 1.28 -19.17
C GLN A 87 -11.14 -0.10 -19.49
N LYS A 88 -10.35 -1.03 -20.05
CA LYS A 88 -10.85 -2.35 -20.49
C LYS A 88 -11.22 -3.26 -19.31
N PHE A 89 -10.46 -3.19 -18.21
CA PHE A 89 -10.63 -4.06 -17.05
C PHE A 89 -11.25 -3.34 -15.85
N HIS A 90 -11.83 -2.15 -16.06
CA HIS A 90 -12.51 -1.37 -15.01
C HIS A 90 -11.66 -1.19 -13.74
N VAL A 91 -10.35 -0.95 -13.93
CA VAL A 91 -9.41 -0.77 -12.82
C VAL A 91 -9.61 0.62 -12.22
N LYS A 92 -9.96 0.68 -10.94
CA LYS A 92 -10.14 1.92 -10.18
C LYS A 92 -8.82 2.44 -9.63
N GLU A 93 -8.00 1.52 -9.15
CA GLU A 93 -6.68 1.79 -8.58
C GLU A 93 -5.81 0.54 -8.77
N MET A 94 -4.51 0.71 -9.01
CA MET A 94 -3.55 -0.39 -9.13
C MET A 94 -2.16 0.12 -8.80
N GLU A 95 -1.43 -0.64 -7.98
CA GLU A 95 0.00 -0.47 -7.80
C GLU A 95 0.72 -1.70 -8.33
N PHE A 96 1.80 -1.46 -9.06
CA PHE A 96 2.58 -2.50 -9.69
C PHE A 96 4.06 -2.16 -9.56
N SER A 97 4.86 -3.09 -9.04
CA SER A 97 6.29 -2.88 -8.80
C SER A 97 7.13 -4.05 -9.27
N PHE A 98 8.30 -3.72 -9.82
CA PHE A 98 9.42 -4.62 -10.05
C PHE A 98 10.57 -4.19 -9.15
N THR A 99 11.04 -5.08 -8.29
CA THR A 99 12.15 -4.80 -7.38
C THR A 99 13.27 -5.80 -7.62
N GLN A 100 14.49 -5.31 -7.83
CA GLN A 100 15.68 -6.14 -7.99
C GLN A 100 16.80 -5.65 -7.05
N GLY A 101 17.58 -6.59 -6.54
CA GLY A 101 18.63 -6.33 -5.57
C GLY A 101 18.13 -6.34 -4.13
N HIS A 102 19.02 -6.03 -3.19
CA HIS A 102 18.76 -6.15 -1.77
C HIS A 102 19.01 -4.82 -1.06
N TRP A 103 18.02 -4.34 -0.30
CA TRP A 103 18.13 -3.09 0.47
C TRP A 103 18.53 -3.38 1.91
N ASN A 104 19.65 -2.79 2.37
CA ASN A 104 20.08 -2.92 3.76
C ASN A 104 19.40 -1.86 4.62
N TYR A 105 18.22 -2.22 5.16
CA TYR A 105 17.39 -1.34 5.98
C TYR A 105 18.12 -0.75 7.20
N ASP A 106 19.01 -1.52 7.84
CA ASP A 106 19.75 -1.05 9.03
C ASP A 106 20.79 0.03 8.70
N ARG A 107 21.49 -0.10 7.57
CA ARG A 107 22.58 0.81 7.17
C ARG A 107 22.14 1.96 6.27
N TRP A 108 21.07 1.78 5.50
CA TRP A 108 20.59 2.78 4.52
C TRP A 108 19.25 3.42 4.92
N GLY A 109 18.57 2.84 5.91
CA GLY A 109 17.27 3.28 6.43
C GLY A 109 16.10 2.72 5.64
N GLY A 110 15.00 2.40 6.34
CA GLY A 110 13.70 2.07 5.73
C GLY A 110 12.53 2.97 6.15
N PHE A 111 12.75 3.79 7.18
CA PHE A 111 11.67 4.46 7.91
C PHE A 111 11.52 5.95 7.55
N ASP A 112 12.34 6.47 6.61
CA ASP A 112 12.08 7.77 6.00
C ASP A 112 11.02 7.65 4.90
N ARG A 113 10.17 8.67 4.77
CA ARG A 113 8.90 8.64 3.97
C ARG A 113 9.05 8.20 2.51
N ILE A 114 10.25 8.28 1.95
CA ILE A 114 10.54 7.86 0.57
C ILE A 114 10.83 6.36 0.56
N SER A 115 11.74 5.88 1.41
CA SER A 115 12.03 4.45 1.56
C SER A 115 10.82 3.69 2.07
N SER A 116 10.04 4.22 3.02
CA SER A 116 8.88 3.51 3.58
C SER A 116 7.74 3.29 2.60
N ASN A 117 7.56 4.22 1.65
CA ASN A 117 6.48 4.17 0.67
C ASN A 117 6.88 3.38 -0.59
N ASN A 118 8.18 3.38 -0.92
CA ASN A 118 8.71 2.75 -2.14
C ASN A 118 9.50 1.46 -1.86
N ALA A 119 9.64 1.05 -0.59
CA ALA A 119 10.18 -0.26 -0.24
C ALA A 119 9.18 -1.35 -0.64
N LYS A 120 9.59 -2.15 -1.62
CA LYS A 120 8.84 -3.27 -2.15
C LYS A 120 9.68 -4.55 -2.01
N PRO A 121 9.06 -5.73 -1.86
CA PRO A 121 9.79 -6.98 -1.78
C PRO A 121 10.49 -7.27 -3.12
N PRO A 122 11.66 -7.96 -3.11
CA PRO A 122 12.29 -8.43 -4.34
C PRO A 122 11.34 -9.30 -5.19
N GLY A 123 11.35 -9.08 -6.50
CA GLY A 123 10.42 -9.73 -7.44
C GLY A 123 9.33 -8.78 -7.94
N VAL A 124 8.10 -9.29 -8.01
CA VAL A 124 6.93 -8.59 -8.54
C VAL A 124 5.85 -8.50 -7.46
N GLU A 125 5.37 -7.30 -7.17
CA GLU A 125 4.17 -7.06 -6.35
C GLU A 125 3.12 -6.34 -7.20
N LEU A 126 1.89 -6.82 -7.15
CA LEU A 126 0.73 -6.26 -7.84
C LEU A 126 -0.47 -6.31 -6.90
N TRP A 127 -1.17 -5.18 -6.74
CA TRP A 127 -2.53 -5.16 -6.22
C TRP A 127 -3.39 -4.24 -7.08
N ALA A 128 -4.68 -4.56 -7.19
CA ALA A 128 -5.65 -3.79 -7.96
C ALA A 128 -7.00 -3.73 -7.25
N VAL A 129 -7.68 -2.61 -7.41
CA VAL A 129 -9.08 -2.39 -7.01
C VAL A 129 -9.88 -2.23 -8.30
N PHE A 130 -10.95 -3.00 -8.43
CA PHE A 130 -11.83 -2.99 -9.61
C PHE A 130 -13.15 -2.28 -9.29
N ASP A 131 -13.76 -1.69 -10.31
CA ASP A 131 -15.11 -1.10 -10.26
C ASP A 131 -16.10 -2.04 -10.97
N VAL A 132 -16.17 -3.29 -10.47
CA VAL A 132 -16.98 -4.41 -11.00
C VAL A 132 -17.74 -5.10 -9.86
N THR A 133 -18.69 -6.00 -10.18
CA THR A 133 -19.36 -6.80 -9.14
C THR A 133 -18.41 -7.84 -8.55
N LEU A 134 -18.65 -8.28 -7.30
CA LEU A 134 -17.76 -9.24 -6.61
C LEU A 134 -17.52 -10.53 -7.42
N GLU A 135 -18.56 -11.03 -8.10
CA GLU A 135 -18.50 -12.22 -8.98
C GLU A 135 -17.57 -12.04 -10.20
N GLN A 136 -17.30 -10.79 -10.61
CA GLN A 136 -16.48 -10.46 -11.77
C GLN A 136 -15.03 -10.10 -11.41
N VAL A 137 -14.68 -10.04 -10.12
CA VAL A 137 -13.34 -9.64 -9.66
C VAL A 137 -12.28 -10.63 -10.12
N ASP A 138 -12.51 -11.93 -9.97
CA ASP A 138 -11.53 -12.97 -10.32
C ASP A 138 -11.26 -13.01 -11.83
N ASP A 139 -12.30 -12.92 -12.66
CA ASP A 139 -12.17 -12.81 -14.12
C ASP A 139 -11.44 -11.52 -14.53
N SER A 140 -11.74 -10.39 -13.87
CA SER A 140 -11.09 -9.10 -14.15
C SER A 140 -9.61 -9.14 -13.75
N TRP A 141 -9.28 -9.75 -12.61
CA TRP A 141 -7.93 -10.00 -12.14
C TRP A 141 -7.14 -10.86 -13.12
N LYS A 142 -7.67 -12.04 -13.48
CA LYS A 142 -7.07 -12.97 -14.43
C LYS A 142 -6.74 -12.29 -15.76
N ASN A 143 -7.70 -11.56 -16.33
CA ASN A 143 -7.50 -10.86 -17.59
C ASN A 143 -6.48 -9.71 -17.49
N LEU A 144 -6.46 -8.98 -16.37
CA LEU A 144 -5.48 -7.93 -16.10
C LEU A 144 -4.05 -8.49 -16.02
N ILE A 145 -3.81 -9.55 -15.23
CA ILE A 145 -2.45 -10.12 -15.07
C ILE A 145 -1.92 -10.74 -16.38
N HIS A 146 -2.77 -11.36 -17.20
CA HIS A 146 -2.37 -11.84 -18.53
C HIS A 146 -1.97 -10.69 -19.45
N ALA A 147 -2.71 -9.58 -19.44
CA ALA A 147 -2.41 -8.43 -20.28
C ALA A 147 -1.17 -7.65 -19.82
N LEU A 148 -0.96 -7.50 -18.51
CA LEU A 148 0.26 -6.94 -17.93
C LEU A 148 1.48 -7.82 -18.25
N SER A 149 1.33 -9.16 -18.22
CA SER A 149 2.41 -10.09 -18.58
C SER A 149 2.93 -9.83 -19.99
N GLY A 150 2.02 -9.64 -20.95
CA GLY A 150 2.37 -9.29 -22.31
C GLY A 150 2.98 -7.89 -22.46
N LEU A 151 2.48 -6.91 -21.70
CA LEU A 151 2.99 -5.52 -21.78
C LEU A 151 4.41 -5.36 -21.22
N PHE A 152 4.73 -6.06 -20.12
CA PHE A 152 6.02 -5.97 -19.46
C PHE A 152 6.97 -7.14 -19.80
N CYS A 153 6.55 -8.05 -20.67
CA CYS A 153 7.28 -9.28 -21.02
C CYS A 153 7.72 -10.09 -19.78
N ALA A 154 6.87 -10.12 -18.75
CA ALA A 154 7.14 -10.70 -17.45
C ALA A 154 6.11 -11.77 -17.09
N SER A 155 6.52 -12.77 -16.32
CA SER A 155 5.71 -13.93 -15.89
C SER A 155 4.68 -13.58 -14.79
N ILE A 156 3.92 -12.50 -14.97
CA ILE A 156 2.94 -11.99 -13.97
C ILE A 156 1.71 -12.90 -13.91
N ASN A 157 1.42 -13.64 -14.99
CA ASN A 157 0.36 -14.63 -15.10
C ASN A 157 0.49 -15.80 -14.10
N PHE A 158 1.64 -15.98 -13.44
CA PHE A 158 1.78 -16.93 -12.34
C PHE A 158 1.03 -16.50 -11.07
N LEU A 159 0.58 -15.24 -10.99
CA LEU A 159 -0.34 -14.74 -9.95
C LEU A 159 -1.81 -15.20 -10.14
N ASP A 160 -2.13 -15.94 -11.22
CA ASP A 160 -3.45 -16.53 -11.46
C ASP A 160 -3.73 -17.68 -10.48
N SER A 161 -2.72 -18.50 -10.21
CA SER A 161 -2.77 -19.54 -9.19
C SER A 161 -2.32 -19.00 -7.84
N SER A 162 -3.27 -18.77 -6.93
CA SER A 162 -3.00 -18.39 -5.54
C SER A 162 -2.30 -19.53 -4.78
N THR A 163 -0.95 -19.50 -4.77
CA THR A 163 -0.13 -20.46 -4.00
C THR A 163 -0.33 -20.34 -2.49
N SER A 164 -0.81 -19.19 -2.02
CA SER A 164 -1.38 -18.96 -0.70
C SER A 164 -2.42 -17.85 -0.77
N TYR A 165 -3.56 -18.02 -0.09
CA TYR A 165 -4.62 -17.02 0.00
C TYR A 165 -4.68 -16.45 1.43
N SER A 166 -4.38 -15.16 1.57
CA SER A 166 -4.59 -14.41 2.80
C SER A 166 -5.59 -13.30 2.54
N ALA A 167 -6.81 -13.42 3.08
CA ALA A 167 -7.82 -12.36 3.05
C ALA A 167 -7.83 -11.62 4.39
N PRO A 168 -7.09 -10.50 4.54
CA PRO A 168 -7.28 -9.63 5.69
C PRO A 168 -8.64 -8.95 5.58
N GLU A 169 -9.51 -9.14 6.59
CA GLU A 169 -10.81 -8.45 6.65
C GLU A 169 -10.65 -6.92 6.69
N TRP A 170 -9.48 -6.43 7.12
CA TRP A 170 -9.12 -5.02 7.13
C TRP A 170 -7.78 -4.78 6.43
N GLY A 171 -7.84 -4.20 5.23
CA GLY A 171 -6.66 -3.69 4.52
C GLY A 171 -6.39 -2.22 4.86
N TYR A 172 -5.18 -1.91 5.34
CA TYR A 172 -4.73 -0.52 5.50
C TYR A 172 -4.44 0.10 4.13
N ARG A 173 -5.19 1.14 3.76
CA ARG A 173 -4.85 1.97 2.59
C ARG A 173 -3.59 2.81 2.89
N PRO A 174 -2.55 2.81 2.03
CA PRO A 174 -1.50 3.82 2.10
C PRO A 174 -2.14 5.21 1.97
N ALA A 175 -1.98 6.07 2.97
CA ALA A 175 -2.69 7.34 3.01
C ALA A 175 -2.17 8.33 1.94
N PRO A 176 -3.00 8.81 0.99
CA PRO A 176 -2.70 10.01 0.23
C PRO A 176 -2.62 11.23 1.17
N GLY A 177 -1.87 12.28 0.78
CA GLY A 177 -1.54 13.45 1.64
C GLY A 177 -2.72 14.31 2.17
N SER A 178 -2.42 15.32 3.02
CA SER A 178 -3.40 16.03 3.89
C SER A 178 -3.00 17.50 4.21
N LEU A 179 -3.81 18.44 4.78
CA LEU A 179 -4.79 18.45 5.90
C LEU A 179 -5.94 19.52 5.71
N ARG A 180 -6.88 19.70 6.68
CA ARG A 180 -8.13 20.56 6.63
C ARG A 180 -8.07 21.80 7.54
N VAL A 181 -8.95 22.82 7.34
CA VAL A 181 -9.63 23.65 8.38
C VAL A 181 -11.04 24.13 7.86
N LEU A 182 -11.89 24.67 8.75
CA LEU A 182 -13.34 24.45 8.94
C LEU A 182 -14.17 25.74 9.17
N LYS A 183 -15.51 25.67 9.08
CA LYS A 183 -16.45 26.60 9.77
C LYS A 183 -17.72 25.85 10.23
N GLU A 184 -18.31 26.31 11.33
CA GLU A 184 -19.42 25.66 12.06
C GLU A 184 -20.71 26.49 11.90
N LEU A 185 -21.85 25.83 11.65
CA LEU A 185 -23.18 26.44 11.60
C LEU A 185 -24.14 25.63 12.47
N ASN A 186 -24.75 26.30 13.44
CA ASN A 186 -25.72 25.69 14.35
C ASN A 186 -27.05 25.48 13.62
N GLY A 187 -27.32 24.25 13.21
CA GLY A 187 -28.65 23.85 12.73
C GLY A 187 -29.69 23.99 13.85
N PHE A 188 -30.80 24.66 13.55
CA PHE A 188 -31.96 24.77 14.43
C PHE A 188 -32.70 23.42 14.51
N GLU A 189 -32.20 22.46 15.30
CA GLU A 189 -33.04 21.51 16.04
C GLU A 189 -32.24 20.71 17.09
N GLN A 190 -32.80 20.62 18.30
CA GLN A 190 -32.01 20.45 19.52
C GLN A 190 -31.69 18.99 19.91
N LYS A 191 -31.76 18.04 18.98
CA LYS A 191 -31.62 16.60 19.28
C LYS A 191 -30.48 15.84 18.61
N ASN A 192 -29.90 16.32 17.51
CA ASN A 192 -28.65 15.78 16.96
C ASN A 192 -28.01 16.82 16.02
N PRO A 193 -26.85 17.40 16.34
CA PRO A 193 -26.16 18.32 15.43
C PRO A 193 -25.55 17.54 14.25
N SER A 194 -26.29 17.46 13.15
CA SER A 194 -25.81 17.04 11.85
C SER A 194 -24.95 18.15 11.23
N VAL A 195 -23.66 17.88 11.06
CA VAL A 195 -22.72 18.83 10.45
C VAL A 195 -22.79 18.68 8.93
N LEU A 196 -23.36 19.66 8.25
CA LEU A 196 -23.34 19.79 6.79
C LEU A 196 -22.15 20.67 6.36
N TYR A 197 -21.45 20.28 5.30
CA TYR A 197 -20.35 21.05 4.72
C TYR A 197 -20.73 21.53 3.31
N GLU A 198 -20.66 22.83 3.08
CA GLU A 198 -20.89 23.48 1.79
C GLU A 198 -19.59 24.13 1.29
N PHE A 199 -19.30 24.01 -0.01
CA PHE A 199 -18.07 24.51 -0.62
C PHE A 199 -18.40 25.31 -1.89
N SER A 200 -18.02 26.60 -1.93
CA SER A 200 -18.17 27.42 -3.14
C SER A 200 -17.04 27.12 -4.13
N MET A 201 -17.43 26.78 -5.37
CA MET A 201 -16.54 26.38 -6.46
C MET A 201 -16.06 27.55 -7.34
N GLU A 202 -16.46 28.79 -7.04
CA GLU A 202 -16.30 29.98 -7.90
C GLU A 202 -14.84 30.42 -8.16
N LYS A 203 -13.85 29.82 -7.49
CA LYS A 203 -12.41 30.15 -7.62
C LYS A 203 -11.54 28.96 -8.01
N TYR A 204 -12.13 27.90 -8.54
CA TYR A 204 -11.40 26.73 -9.04
C TYR A 204 -10.60 27.07 -10.32
N SER A 205 -9.36 26.57 -10.40
CA SER A 205 -8.55 26.55 -11.62
C SER A 205 -7.57 25.38 -11.57
N GLU A 206 -7.21 24.80 -12.71
CA GLU A 206 -6.33 23.61 -12.73
C GLU A 206 -4.90 23.90 -12.22
N SER A 207 -4.48 25.17 -12.19
CA SER A 207 -3.24 25.62 -11.54
C SER A 207 -3.24 25.49 -10.00
N ARG A 208 -4.41 25.31 -9.38
CA ARG A 208 -4.62 25.18 -7.93
C ARG A 208 -5.76 24.19 -7.64
N PRO A 209 -5.48 22.88 -7.61
CA PRO A 209 -6.49 21.88 -7.27
C PRO A 209 -7.10 22.13 -5.88
N PHE A 210 -8.38 21.79 -5.74
CA PHE A 210 -9.12 21.92 -4.49
C PHE A 210 -8.96 20.64 -3.64
N ASP A 211 -8.00 20.67 -2.71
CA ASP A 211 -7.62 19.50 -1.88
C ASP A 211 -8.12 19.60 -0.42
N LEU A 212 -8.53 18.47 0.19
CA LEU A 212 -9.25 18.41 1.49
C LEU A 212 -8.88 17.20 2.40
N GLY A 213 -7.63 17.01 2.89
CA GLY A 213 -7.32 16.01 3.97
C GLY A 213 -7.83 16.43 5.36
N LEU A 214 -7.93 15.61 6.44
CA LEU A 214 -8.49 16.07 7.77
C LEU A 214 -7.44 16.81 8.64
N SER A 215 -7.74 17.23 9.88
CA SER A 215 -6.80 17.85 10.82
C SER A 215 -7.26 17.76 12.29
N TRP A 216 -6.32 17.90 13.24
CA TRP A 216 -6.60 17.78 14.68
C TRP A 216 -5.86 18.85 15.49
N LYS A 217 -6.59 19.66 16.28
CA LYS A 217 -5.99 20.65 17.20
C LYS A 217 -5.49 20.04 18.52
N LEU A 218 -6.01 18.88 18.88
CA LEU A 218 -5.56 18.10 20.03
C LEU A 218 -4.39 17.22 19.60
N PHE A 219 -3.39 17.07 20.46
CA PHE A 219 -2.31 16.12 20.25
C PHE A 219 -2.88 14.70 20.20
N VAL A 220 -2.87 14.11 19.00
CA VAL A 220 -3.17 12.70 18.78
C VAL A 220 -1.89 11.93 19.11
N VAL A 221 -1.85 11.31 20.28
CA VAL A 221 -0.73 10.42 20.64
C VAL A 221 -1.07 9.03 20.14
N TRP A 222 -0.28 8.55 19.18
CA TRP A 222 -0.32 7.16 18.76
C TRP A 222 0.39 6.30 19.80
N SER A 223 -0.37 5.81 20.77
CA SER A 223 0.09 4.78 21.72
C SER A 223 -0.09 3.41 21.09
N CYS A 224 0.85 3.01 20.22
CA CYS A 224 1.03 1.58 19.97
C CYS A 224 1.49 0.95 21.29
N GLN A 225 0.73 -0.01 21.82
CA GLN A 225 1.28 -0.93 22.81
C GLN A 225 2.52 -1.58 22.18
N LYS A 226 3.67 -1.52 22.87
CA LYS A 226 4.88 -2.19 22.37
C LYS A 226 4.55 -3.68 22.22
N ALA A 227 4.94 -4.28 21.10
CA ALA A 227 4.74 -5.70 20.88
C ALA A 227 5.31 -6.49 22.08
N PRO A 228 4.56 -7.46 22.64
CA PRO A 228 4.93 -8.12 23.89
C PRO A 228 6.29 -8.82 23.77
N LEU A 229 6.59 -9.35 22.58
CA LEU A 229 7.83 -10.04 22.27
C LEU A 229 8.56 -9.33 21.12
N HIS A 230 9.85 -9.09 21.30
CA HIS A 230 10.78 -8.79 20.21
C HIS A 230 11.10 -10.09 19.45
N ALA A 231 10.73 -10.14 18.17
CA ALA A 231 11.00 -11.29 17.32
C ALA A 231 12.28 -11.11 16.49
N SER A 232 13.00 -12.20 16.26
CA SER A 232 14.19 -12.26 15.41
C SER A 232 14.27 -13.63 14.74
N ARG A 233 14.76 -13.68 13.50
CA ARG A 233 14.89 -14.91 12.72
C ARG A 233 16.32 -15.07 12.22
N PHE A 234 16.86 -16.27 12.39
CA PHE A 234 18.22 -16.62 12.01
C PHE A 234 18.22 -17.91 11.18
N LEU A 235 19.25 -18.07 10.37
CA LEU A 235 19.58 -19.33 9.70
C LEU A 235 20.77 -19.94 10.44
N MET A 236 20.69 -21.24 10.72
CA MET A 236 21.71 -22.03 11.39
C MET A 236 22.20 -23.14 10.46
N GLY A 237 23.42 -23.63 10.70
CA GLY A 237 24.07 -24.65 9.87
C GLY A 237 25.04 -24.06 8.84
N SER A 238 25.76 -24.94 8.14
CA SER A 238 26.76 -24.57 7.13
C SER A 238 26.77 -25.59 5.98
N GLY A 239 26.71 -25.09 4.74
CA GLY A 239 26.63 -25.92 3.53
C GLY A 239 25.21 -26.11 3.00
N ASN A 240 25.02 -27.09 2.12
CA ASN A 240 23.75 -27.32 1.41
C ASN A 240 22.76 -28.26 2.14
N GLY A 241 23.14 -28.87 3.25
CA GLY A 241 22.28 -29.81 3.99
C GLY A 241 22.36 -29.61 5.50
N ARG A 242 21.29 -29.97 6.21
CA ARG A 242 21.08 -29.78 7.65
C ARG A 242 21.23 -28.32 8.10
N GLY A 243 20.66 -27.42 7.30
CA GLY A 243 20.35 -26.07 7.76
C GLY A 243 19.21 -26.11 8.77
N ALA A 244 19.02 -25.03 9.54
CA ALA A 244 17.82 -24.85 10.34
C ALA A 244 17.36 -23.39 10.37
N PHE A 245 16.05 -23.19 10.33
CA PHE A 245 15.42 -21.93 10.71
C PHE A 245 15.35 -21.85 12.23
N ALA A 246 15.73 -20.72 12.81
CA ALA A 246 15.47 -20.39 14.20
C ALA A 246 14.69 -19.08 14.29
N ILE A 247 13.49 -19.12 14.89
CA ILE A 247 12.73 -17.93 15.26
C ILE A 247 12.86 -17.76 16.77
N SER A 248 13.52 -16.69 17.21
CA SER A 248 13.67 -16.34 18.62
C SER A 248 12.76 -15.17 18.97
N LEU A 249 11.90 -15.40 19.96
CA LEU A 249 10.97 -14.44 20.54
C LEU A 249 11.49 -14.11 21.94
N ARG A 250 11.75 -12.84 22.23
CA ARG A 250 12.23 -12.38 23.54
C ARG A 250 11.20 -11.43 24.16
N SER A 251 10.81 -11.65 25.42
CA SER A 251 9.94 -10.71 26.13
C SER A 251 10.55 -9.30 26.15
N THR A 252 9.68 -8.30 25.98
CA THR A 252 10.00 -6.89 26.24
C THR A 252 9.57 -6.55 27.67
N GLU A 253 10.30 -5.65 28.33
CA GLU A 253 10.06 -5.29 29.75
C GLU A 253 8.63 -4.79 30.06
N VAL A 254 7.85 -4.43 29.03
CA VAL A 254 6.46 -3.97 29.14
C VAL A 254 5.46 -5.14 29.25
N SER A 255 5.87 -6.39 28.99
CA SER A 255 4.98 -7.56 29.15
C SER A 255 4.62 -7.84 30.61
N ASP A 256 5.48 -7.50 31.57
CA ASP A 256 5.21 -7.74 33.00
C ASP A 256 4.06 -6.85 33.52
N GLU A 257 3.92 -5.60 33.06
CA GLU A 257 2.87 -4.69 33.54
C GLU A 257 1.49 -4.96 32.91
N LEU A 258 1.44 -5.36 31.63
CA LEU A 258 0.18 -5.53 30.89
C LEU A 258 -0.55 -6.84 31.20
N LEU A 259 0.14 -7.85 31.73
CA LEU A 259 -0.44 -9.17 31.98
C LEU A 259 -1.02 -9.32 33.41
N HIS A 260 -1.04 -8.23 34.18
CA HIS A 260 -1.55 -8.20 35.55
C HIS A 260 -3.06 -7.91 35.70
N THR A 261 -3.78 -7.51 34.64
CA THR A 261 -5.17 -7.04 34.77
C THR A 261 -6.24 -8.12 34.76
N ASP A 262 -5.98 -9.31 34.20
CA ASP A 262 -6.96 -10.40 34.06
C ASP A 262 -6.53 -11.70 34.76
N ILE A 263 -6.09 -11.61 36.02
CA ILE A 263 -5.84 -12.79 36.86
C ILE A 263 -7.13 -13.19 37.59
N SER A 264 -8.09 -13.73 36.84
CA SER A 264 -9.08 -14.66 37.36
C SER A 264 -8.57 -16.08 37.12
N GLU A 265 -8.40 -16.84 38.21
CA GLU A 265 -7.70 -18.14 38.33
C GLU A 265 -7.73 -19.06 37.09
N GLY A 266 -6.78 -18.82 36.18
CA GLY A 266 -6.63 -19.56 34.93
C GLY A 266 -5.29 -19.22 34.28
N LYS A 267 -4.59 -20.23 33.72
CA LYS A 267 -3.23 -20.07 33.18
C LYS A 267 -3.21 -19.05 32.04
N CYS A 268 -2.72 -17.84 32.29
CA CYS A 268 -2.51 -16.80 31.27
C CYS A 268 -1.65 -17.35 30.12
N LYS A 269 -2.18 -17.27 28.89
CA LYS A 269 -1.54 -17.71 27.66
C LYS A 269 -1.44 -16.55 26.67
N LEU A 270 -0.22 -16.27 26.20
CA LEU A 270 0.08 -15.34 25.13
C LEU A 270 -0.04 -16.05 23.78
N GLU A 271 -1.03 -15.66 22.97
CA GLU A 271 -1.19 -16.14 21.60
C GLU A 271 -0.26 -15.40 20.63
N VAL A 272 0.45 -16.15 19.80
CA VAL A 272 1.35 -15.63 18.75
C VAL A 272 1.08 -16.40 17.47
N LYS A 273 0.77 -15.69 16.39
CA LYS A 273 0.56 -16.27 15.06
C LYS A 273 1.82 -16.06 14.22
N VAL A 274 2.31 -17.13 13.59
CA VAL A 274 3.50 -17.10 12.72
C VAL A 274 3.09 -17.55 11.32
N PHE A 275 3.39 -16.73 10.32
CA PHE A 275 3.23 -17.04 8.91
C PHE A 275 4.61 -17.01 8.24
N GLN A 276 5.02 -18.10 7.60
CA GLN A 276 6.33 -18.21 6.96
C GLN A 276 6.20 -18.74 5.53
N VAL A 277 6.78 -18.01 4.58
CA VAL A 277 6.97 -18.45 3.19
C VAL A 277 8.40 -18.97 3.03
N VAL A 278 8.55 -20.09 2.31
CA VAL A 278 9.82 -20.77 2.09
C VAL A 278 9.97 -21.10 0.60
N PRO A 279 11.05 -20.68 -0.09
CA PRO A 279 11.25 -20.95 -1.52
C PRO A 279 11.26 -22.45 -1.85
N TRP A 280 10.90 -22.80 -3.08
CA TRP A 280 10.79 -24.21 -3.52
C TRP A 280 12.09 -25.00 -3.39
N TYR A 281 13.25 -24.32 -3.47
CA TYR A 281 14.58 -24.89 -3.34
C TYR A 281 15.01 -25.10 -1.87
N ILE A 282 14.16 -24.79 -0.89
CA ILE A 282 14.39 -25.14 0.51
C ILE A 282 13.37 -26.19 0.94
N LYS A 283 13.87 -27.35 1.38
CA LYS A 283 13.06 -28.50 1.80
C LYS A 283 13.00 -28.58 3.31
N VAL A 284 11.92 -28.07 3.87
CA VAL A 284 11.68 -28.02 5.33
C VAL A 284 11.20 -29.37 5.84
N TYR A 285 11.84 -29.86 6.89
CA TYR A 285 11.41 -31.05 7.60
C TYR A 285 10.47 -30.66 8.74
N PHE A 286 9.18 -30.45 8.46
CA PHE A 286 8.21 -30.00 9.46
C PHE A 286 8.12 -30.89 10.71
N HIS A 287 8.44 -32.17 10.59
CA HIS A 287 8.53 -33.13 11.72
C HIS A 287 9.70 -32.86 12.68
N THR A 288 10.66 -32.00 12.31
CA THR A 288 11.82 -31.61 13.15
C THR A 288 11.55 -30.37 14.00
N LEU A 289 10.30 -29.89 14.02
CA LEU A 289 9.88 -28.74 14.84
C LEU A 289 10.24 -28.99 16.30
N ARG A 290 11.13 -28.16 16.86
CA ARG A 290 11.43 -28.12 18.29
C ARG A 290 11.08 -26.75 18.83
N VAL A 291 10.52 -26.73 20.03
CA VAL A 291 10.16 -25.50 20.75
C VAL A 291 10.93 -25.48 22.07
N TYR A 292 11.57 -24.36 22.36
CA TYR A 292 12.26 -24.09 23.61
C TYR A 292 11.59 -22.89 24.26
N VAL A 293 11.31 -22.95 25.56
CA VAL A 293 10.77 -21.83 26.35
C VAL A 293 11.67 -21.67 27.57
N ASN A 294 12.19 -20.45 27.77
CA ASN A 294 13.23 -20.15 28.76
C ASN A 294 14.42 -21.14 28.66
N GLU A 295 14.87 -21.40 27.43
CA GLU A 295 15.96 -22.33 27.07
C GLU A 295 15.67 -23.82 27.36
N GLN A 296 14.54 -24.17 27.98
CA GLN A 296 14.14 -25.56 28.22
C GLN A 296 13.30 -26.11 27.05
N PRO A 297 13.56 -27.33 26.57
CA PRO A 297 12.75 -27.96 25.54
C PRO A 297 11.32 -28.19 26.04
N GLN A 298 10.34 -27.87 25.20
CA GLN A 298 8.92 -28.08 25.46
C GLN A 298 8.34 -29.06 24.42
N GLU A 299 7.30 -29.79 24.83
CA GLU A 299 6.54 -30.61 23.90
C GLU A 299 5.78 -29.71 22.90
N VAL A 300 5.87 -30.05 21.61
CA VAL A 300 5.27 -29.26 20.53
C VAL A 300 3.76 -29.10 20.73
N SER A 301 3.06 -30.15 21.18
CA SER A 301 1.61 -30.15 21.42
C SER A 301 1.13 -29.18 22.51
N VAL A 302 2.01 -28.81 23.46
CA VAL A 302 1.68 -27.93 24.60
C VAL A 302 1.67 -26.46 24.17
N ILE A 303 2.51 -26.10 23.20
CA ILE A 303 2.70 -24.72 22.72
C ILE A 303 2.04 -24.49 21.36
N VAL A 304 2.14 -25.43 20.42
CA VAL A 304 1.59 -25.31 19.07
C VAL A 304 0.16 -25.84 19.06
N GLU A 305 -0.81 -24.94 19.03
CA GLU A 305 -2.24 -25.29 19.01
C GLU A 305 -2.71 -25.72 17.62
N LYS A 306 -2.22 -25.04 16.58
CA LYS A 306 -2.55 -25.34 15.18
C LYS A 306 -1.34 -25.08 14.30
N MET A 307 -1.10 -25.99 13.36
CA MET A 307 -0.09 -25.86 12.32
C MET A 307 -0.74 -26.22 10.98
N LEU A 308 -0.74 -25.29 10.03
CA LEU A 308 -1.17 -25.52 8.64
C LEU A 308 0.06 -25.43 7.74
N VAL A 309 0.22 -26.40 6.84
CA VAL A 309 1.39 -26.50 5.97
C VAL A 309 0.95 -26.80 4.54
N SER A 310 1.37 -25.95 3.61
CA SER A 310 1.35 -26.19 2.17
C SER A 310 2.79 -26.45 1.72
N PRO A 311 3.19 -27.70 1.41
CA PRO A 311 4.56 -28.01 1.04
C PRO A 311 4.95 -27.42 -0.32
N SER A 312 6.23 -27.08 -0.49
CA SER A 312 6.74 -26.45 -1.70
C SER A 312 6.82 -27.41 -2.89
N VAL A 313 6.34 -26.98 -4.06
CA VAL A 313 6.43 -27.76 -5.30
C VAL A 313 7.61 -27.27 -6.13
N ASN A 314 8.49 -28.19 -6.54
CA ASN A 314 9.73 -27.89 -7.27
C ASN A 314 9.47 -27.00 -8.49
N LYS A 315 10.17 -25.86 -8.56
CA LYS A 315 10.08 -24.83 -9.61
C LYS A 315 8.67 -24.26 -9.87
N MET A 316 7.68 -24.54 -9.03
CA MET A 316 6.29 -24.13 -9.23
C MET A 316 5.76 -23.24 -8.11
N SER A 317 5.92 -23.64 -6.83
CA SER A 317 5.34 -22.90 -5.70
C SER A 317 6.26 -22.87 -4.49
N PRO A 318 6.29 -21.74 -3.73
CA PRO A 318 6.88 -21.74 -2.41
C PRO A 318 6.06 -22.63 -1.46
N GLY A 319 6.72 -23.11 -0.41
CA GLY A 319 6.04 -23.74 0.72
C GLY A 319 5.60 -22.67 1.70
N VAL A 320 4.43 -22.86 2.30
CA VAL A 320 3.85 -21.93 3.28
C VAL A 320 3.53 -22.69 4.55
N MET A 321 3.80 -22.05 5.69
CA MET A 321 3.57 -22.60 7.02
C MET A 321 2.93 -21.54 7.90
N GLU A 322 1.78 -21.88 8.48
CA GLU A 322 1.06 -21.06 9.45
C GLU A 322 1.03 -21.79 10.79
N MET A 323 1.34 -21.10 11.89
CA MET A 323 1.32 -21.66 13.23
C MET A 323 0.61 -20.72 14.20
N VAL A 324 -0.27 -21.29 15.03
CA VAL A 324 -0.85 -20.64 16.21
C VAL A 324 -0.14 -21.21 17.44
N LEU A 325 0.55 -20.33 18.16
CA LEU A 325 1.39 -20.66 19.31
C LEU A 325 0.78 -20.04 20.57
N LYS A 326 0.74 -20.79 21.67
CA LYS A 326 0.22 -20.34 22.97
C LYS A 326 1.27 -20.52 24.05
N PHE A 327 2.03 -19.46 24.30
CA PHE A 327 3.09 -19.41 25.29
C PHE A 327 2.58 -19.03 26.69
N PRO A 328 3.25 -19.42 27.79
CA PRO A 328 2.92 -18.91 29.11
C PRO A 328 3.32 -17.43 29.23
N CYS A 329 2.47 -16.62 29.87
CA CYS A 329 2.65 -15.16 29.98
C CYS A 329 3.97 -14.72 30.64
N GLY A 330 4.49 -15.48 31.62
CA GLY A 330 5.75 -15.19 32.32
C GLY A 330 7.03 -15.71 31.63
N MET A 331 7.03 -15.94 30.31
CA MET A 331 8.24 -16.34 29.60
C MET A 331 9.17 -15.17 29.30
N LYS A 332 10.48 -15.38 29.45
CA LYS A 332 11.53 -14.42 29.09
C LYS A 332 11.99 -14.59 27.65
N SER A 333 12.02 -15.83 27.17
CA SER A 333 12.38 -16.17 25.80
C SER A 333 11.66 -17.44 25.32
N ALA A 334 11.42 -17.52 24.02
CA ALA A 334 11.09 -18.74 23.33
C ALA A 334 11.86 -18.83 22.01
N THR A 335 12.30 -20.03 21.65
CA THR A 335 12.99 -20.29 20.38
C THR A 335 12.34 -21.48 19.69
N ILE A 336 12.01 -21.30 18.43
CA ILE A 336 11.35 -22.30 17.58
C ILE A 336 12.34 -22.67 16.48
N THR A 337 12.65 -23.96 16.32
CA THR A 337 13.61 -24.43 15.32
C THR A 337 13.02 -25.47 14.38
N LEU A 338 13.35 -25.37 13.09
CA LEU A 338 12.95 -26.29 12.02
C LEU A 338 14.14 -26.58 11.12
N GLU A 339 14.49 -27.85 10.95
CA GLU A 339 15.59 -28.28 10.07
C GLU A 339 15.15 -28.25 8.59
N PHE A 340 16.09 -27.97 7.69
CA PHE A 340 15.87 -27.94 6.25
C PHE A 340 17.12 -28.34 5.44
N ASP A 341 16.90 -28.84 4.23
CA ASP A 341 17.94 -29.04 3.22
C ASP A 341 17.78 -28.05 2.06
N LYS A 342 18.89 -27.64 1.43
CA LYS A 342 18.87 -26.86 0.20
C LYS A 342 18.86 -27.81 -1.01
N GLY A 343 17.84 -27.70 -1.83
CA GLY A 343 17.73 -28.42 -3.10
C GLY A 343 18.82 -28.00 -4.09
N PHE A 344 19.19 -28.94 -4.95
CA PHE A 344 20.11 -28.66 -6.06
C PHE A 344 19.45 -27.74 -7.09
N LEU A 345 20.14 -26.65 -7.38
CA LEU A 345 19.78 -25.66 -8.40
C LEU A 345 20.63 -25.89 -9.64
N HIS A 346 20.06 -25.64 -10.81
CA HIS A 346 20.79 -25.62 -12.08
C HIS A 346 21.62 -24.34 -12.20
N ILE A 347 22.60 -24.33 -13.11
CA ILE A 347 23.56 -23.21 -13.26
C ILE A 347 22.88 -21.88 -13.64
N ASP A 348 21.78 -21.95 -14.37
CA ASP A 348 20.91 -20.83 -14.78
C ASP A 348 19.98 -20.32 -13.68
N GLU A 349 19.83 -21.06 -12.58
CA GLU A 349 19.00 -20.69 -11.42
C GLU A 349 19.79 -19.98 -10.31
N TYR A 350 21.12 -19.86 -10.46
CA TYR A 350 21.95 -19.10 -9.52
C TYR A 350 21.88 -17.59 -9.81
N PRO A 351 21.79 -16.74 -8.77
CA PRO A 351 22.01 -15.32 -8.96
C PRO A 351 23.44 -15.06 -9.45
N PRO A 352 23.69 -13.96 -10.19
CA PRO A 352 24.99 -13.69 -10.80
C PRO A 352 26.12 -13.44 -9.79
N ASP A 353 25.81 -13.25 -8.50
CA ASP A 353 26.79 -13.19 -7.40
C ASP A 353 26.70 -14.45 -6.54
N ALA A 354 27.63 -15.38 -6.76
CA ALA A 354 27.73 -16.62 -6.00
C ALA A 354 28.16 -16.43 -4.53
N ASN A 355 28.79 -15.30 -4.17
CA ASN A 355 29.20 -15.00 -2.79
C ASN A 355 28.03 -14.48 -1.94
N GLN A 356 27.07 -13.81 -2.57
CA GLN A 356 25.87 -13.27 -1.92
C GLN A 356 24.91 -14.39 -1.45
N GLY A 357 24.84 -15.52 -2.17
CA GLY A 357 23.98 -16.64 -1.84
C GLY A 357 22.51 -16.42 -2.25
N PHE A 358 21.57 -16.89 -1.43
CA PHE A 358 20.13 -16.86 -1.72
C PHE A 358 19.36 -16.29 -0.54
N ASP A 359 18.54 -15.28 -0.80
CA ASP A 359 17.67 -14.67 0.21
C ASP A 359 16.41 -15.51 0.43
N ILE A 360 16.01 -15.68 1.70
CA ILE A 360 14.78 -16.38 2.08
C ILE A 360 13.81 -15.33 2.65
N PRO A 361 12.55 -15.24 2.15
CA PRO A 361 11.54 -14.32 2.67
C PRO A 361 11.42 -14.33 4.19
N SER A 362 11.16 -13.17 4.78
CA SER A 362 10.91 -13.02 6.22
C SER A 362 9.65 -13.77 6.65
N ALA A 363 9.60 -14.15 7.93
CA ALA A 363 8.37 -14.62 8.56
C ALA A 363 7.59 -13.41 9.09
N ILE A 364 6.27 -13.44 8.96
CA ILE A 364 5.35 -12.48 9.56
C ILE A 364 4.91 -13.03 10.91
N ILE A 365 4.95 -12.19 11.95
CA ILE A 365 4.57 -12.57 13.31
C ILE A 365 3.51 -11.57 13.78
N SER A 366 2.37 -12.09 14.24
CA SER A 366 1.21 -11.30 14.66
C SER A 366 0.79 -11.65 16.08
N PHE A 367 0.38 -10.62 16.82
CA PHE A 367 -0.07 -10.71 18.21
C PHE A 367 -1.56 -10.31 18.25
N PRO A 368 -2.49 -11.27 18.04
CA PRO A 368 -3.89 -10.95 17.76
C PRO A 368 -4.58 -10.17 18.90
N ASN A 369 -4.15 -10.37 20.14
CA ASN A 369 -4.75 -9.77 21.33
C ASN A 369 -4.17 -8.38 21.67
N PHE A 370 -3.30 -7.82 20.83
CA PHE A 370 -2.62 -6.53 21.05
C PHE A 370 -3.10 -5.51 20.01
N HIS A 371 -4.09 -4.71 20.40
CA HIS A 371 -4.68 -3.70 19.53
C HIS A 371 -4.00 -2.34 19.68
N THR A 372 -3.59 -1.74 18.56
CA THR A 372 -3.15 -0.34 18.52
C THR A 372 -4.36 0.57 18.71
N SER A 373 -4.38 1.37 19.77
CA SER A 373 -5.46 2.35 20.01
C SER A 373 -4.96 3.78 19.85
N MET A 374 -5.74 4.60 19.14
CA MET A 374 -5.54 6.05 19.10
C MET A 374 -6.12 6.66 20.37
N GLN A 375 -5.27 7.20 21.24
CA GLN A 375 -5.71 7.85 22.46
C GLN A 375 -5.74 9.37 22.29
N PHE A 376 -6.93 9.95 22.48
CA PHE A 376 -7.11 11.40 22.56
C PHE A 376 -7.00 11.85 24.01
N PHE A 377 -6.14 12.83 24.29
CA PHE A 377 -6.05 13.42 25.63
C PHE A 377 -7.40 14.02 26.05
N LYS A 378 -7.99 13.45 27.11
CA LYS A 378 -9.33 13.83 27.63
C LYS A 378 -9.26 15.14 28.40
N ASP A 379 -9.30 16.26 27.69
CA ASP A 379 -9.70 17.52 28.31
C ASP A 379 -11.22 17.51 28.59
N LYS A 380 -11.66 18.01 29.75
CA LYS A 380 -13.05 17.84 30.23
C LYS A 380 -14.09 18.54 29.34
N SER A 381 -13.64 19.49 28.53
CA SER A 381 -14.41 20.18 27.48
C SER A 381 -14.90 19.24 26.35
N VAL A 382 -14.14 18.17 26.04
CA VAL A 382 -14.24 17.44 24.77
C VAL A 382 -15.47 16.53 24.66
N LYS A 383 -16.15 16.20 25.78
CA LYS A 383 -17.38 15.38 25.79
C LYS A 383 -18.56 15.96 25.00
N LYS A 384 -18.49 17.22 24.54
CA LYS A 384 -19.53 17.86 23.71
C LYS A 384 -19.35 17.74 22.19
N SER A 385 -18.22 17.22 21.70
CA SER A 385 -17.98 17.05 20.26
C SER A 385 -18.69 15.82 19.70
N SER A 386 -19.72 16.04 18.87
CA SER A 386 -20.44 14.97 18.15
C SER A 386 -19.61 14.25 17.07
N LEU A 387 -18.46 14.82 16.70
CA LEU A 387 -17.55 14.25 15.71
C LEU A 387 -16.60 13.23 16.35
N LEU A 388 -16.01 13.56 17.51
CA LEU A 388 -15.09 12.67 18.23
C LEU A 388 -15.78 11.42 18.78
N SER A 389 -17.04 11.50 19.19
CA SER A 389 -17.79 10.32 19.63
C SER A 389 -17.95 9.27 18.53
N LYS A 390 -18.11 9.68 17.26
CA LYS A 390 -18.18 8.75 16.12
C LYS A 390 -16.85 8.02 15.88
N PHE A 391 -15.72 8.71 16.00
CA PHE A 391 -14.38 8.08 15.87
C PHE A 391 -14.02 7.16 17.05
N LEU A 392 -14.62 7.36 18.22
CA LEU A 392 -14.39 6.53 19.41
C LEU A 392 -15.30 5.29 19.47
N LEU A 393 -16.48 5.32 18.84
CA LEU A 393 -17.41 4.19 18.82
C LEU A 393 -16.92 3.04 17.91
N THR A 394 -16.30 3.38 16.78
CA THR A 394 -15.75 2.42 15.80
C THR A 394 -14.55 1.61 16.30
N SER A 395 -14.04 1.87 17.52
CA SER A 395 -12.92 1.11 18.10
C SER A 395 -13.33 0.25 19.30
N GLY A 396 -14.62 0.07 19.59
CA GLY A 396 -15.06 -0.54 20.85
C GLY A 396 -16.23 -1.52 20.83
N ASN A 397 -17.15 -1.47 19.84
CA ASN A 397 -18.47 -2.10 20.01
C ASN A 397 -18.92 -3.16 18.97
N GLU A 398 -18.22 -3.37 17.85
CA GLU A 398 -18.63 -4.40 16.84
C GLU A 398 -18.23 -5.84 17.23
N ALA A 399 -17.76 -6.07 18.47
CA ALA A 399 -17.39 -7.40 18.98
C ALA A 399 -18.50 -8.11 19.79
N ARG A 400 -19.79 -7.72 19.64
CA ARG A 400 -20.88 -8.29 20.45
C ARG A 400 -22.23 -8.57 19.80
N ASP A 401 -22.49 -8.11 18.58
CA ASP A 401 -23.76 -8.39 17.89
C ASP A 401 -23.49 -8.94 16.49
N GLU A 402 -23.18 -10.23 16.40
CA GLU A 402 -23.63 -11.12 15.31
C GLU A 402 -23.49 -12.58 15.79
N LEU A 403 -24.60 -13.32 15.71
CA LEU A 403 -24.81 -14.68 16.27
C LEU A 403 -25.52 -15.53 15.20
#